data_AF-A0A2E4GNC6-F1
#
_entry.id   AF-A0A2E4GNC6-F1
#
_cell.length_a   1.000
_cell.length_b   1.000
_cell.length_c   1.000
_cell.angle_alpha   90.00
_cell.angle_beta   90.00
_cell.angle_gamma   90.00
#
_symmetry.space_group_name_H-M   'P 1'
#
loop_
_entity.id
_entity.type
_entity.pdbx_description
1 polymer ?
#
loop_
_entity_poly.entity_id
_entity_poly.type
_entity_poly.pdbx_seq_one_letter_code
_entity_poly.pdbx_strand_id
1 'polypeptide(L)'
;MNFLNPIILLFSAFGLFKTSLIAEIVWTGANGADIFDEENWDLSNSPVDIIDPNISIDDDVIIANATVEIPQLTGQQRFQVGSGFTITVDDSEIRLTGGSNDGIGGANGSKLPAGPAGPILNIKNGSSVEVYFIVNGV
;
A
#
# COMPACT_ATOMS: atom_id res chain seq x y z
N MET A 1 66.12 -8.78 11.22
CA MET A 1 64.89 -8.22 11.84
C MET A 1 63.88 -8.08 10.72
N ASN A 2 62.94 -9.02 10.63
CA ASN A 2 61.94 -9.04 9.56
C ASN A 2 60.73 -8.24 10.02
N PHE A 3 60.40 -7.16 9.29
CA PHE A 3 59.20 -6.38 9.52
C PHE A 3 57.99 -7.15 8.96
N LEU A 4 57.06 -7.49 9.84
CA LEU A 4 55.77 -8.08 9.47
C LEU A 4 54.84 -6.96 8.96
N ASN A 5 54.29 -7.15 7.76
CA ASN A 5 53.20 -6.34 7.20
C ASN A 5 51.94 -6.46 8.07
N PRO A 6 51.20 -5.36 8.36
CA PRO A 6 49.85 -5.49 8.86
C PRO A 6 48.92 -5.73 7.67
N ILE A 7 48.42 -6.96 7.55
CA ILE A 7 47.23 -7.24 6.74
C ILE A 7 46.06 -6.57 7.46
N ILE A 8 45.52 -5.50 6.86
CA ILE A 8 44.25 -4.92 7.28
C ILE A 8 43.16 -5.92 6.88
N LEU A 9 42.64 -6.66 7.86
CA LEU A 9 41.41 -7.44 7.73
C LEU A 9 40.24 -6.47 7.69
N LEU A 10 39.76 -6.16 6.49
CA LEU A 10 38.51 -5.44 6.29
C LEU A 10 37.35 -6.40 6.64
N PHE A 11 36.77 -6.24 7.83
CA PHE A 11 35.50 -6.89 8.15
C PHE A 11 34.39 -6.17 7.39
N SER A 12 34.08 -6.66 6.19
CA SER A 12 32.82 -6.30 5.53
C SER A 12 31.69 -7.00 6.28
N ALA A 13 31.07 -6.29 7.23
CA ALA A 13 29.79 -6.69 7.78
C ALA A 13 28.76 -6.56 6.65
N PHE A 14 28.51 -7.66 5.93
CA PHE A 14 27.27 -7.81 5.19
C PHE A 14 26.16 -7.78 6.23
N GLY A 15 25.53 -6.62 6.39
CA GLY A 15 24.27 -6.54 7.08
C GLY A 15 23.31 -7.50 6.39
N LEU A 16 22.92 -8.56 7.08
CA LEU A 16 21.67 -9.23 6.76
C LEU A 16 20.60 -8.16 6.92
N PHE A 17 20.18 -7.54 5.81
CA PHE A 17 18.83 -7.04 5.75
C PHE A 17 17.95 -8.26 5.99
N LYS A 18 17.42 -8.38 7.21
CA LYS A 18 16.18 -9.12 7.37
C LYS A 18 15.18 -8.34 6.52
N THR A 19 14.96 -8.79 5.28
CA THR A 19 13.68 -8.51 4.62
C THR A 19 12.65 -9.05 5.59
N SER A 20 11.97 -8.14 6.29
CA SER A 20 10.81 -8.52 7.05
C SER A 20 9.86 -9.11 6.01
N LEU A 21 9.64 -10.43 6.06
CA LEU A 21 8.50 -11.07 5.39
C LEU A 21 7.26 -10.59 6.17
N ILE A 22 6.92 -9.31 6.05
CA ILE A 22 5.59 -8.86 6.41
C ILE A 22 4.74 -9.37 5.25
N ALA A 23 3.67 -10.09 5.58
CA ALA A 23 2.62 -10.32 4.61
C ALA A 23 2.24 -8.95 4.03
N GLU A 24 2.21 -8.84 2.70
CA GLU A 24 1.85 -7.60 2.04
C GLU A 24 1.20 -7.96 0.71
N ILE A 25 0.20 -7.17 0.32
CA ILE A 25 -0.34 -7.21 -1.03
C ILE A 25 0.45 -6.22 -1.88
N VAL A 26 0.88 -6.65 -3.07
CA VAL A 26 1.76 -5.85 -3.93
C VAL A 26 1.09 -5.59 -5.26
N TRP A 27 1.04 -4.34 -5.67
CA TRP A 27 0.57 -3.96 -6.99
C TRP A 27 1.52 -4.50 -8.07
N THR A 28 0.95 -5.21 -9.04
CA THR A 28 1.65 -5.73 -10.22
C THR A 28 1.26 -4.98 -11.49
N GLY A 29 0.03 -4.45 -11.57
CA GLY A 29 -0.50 -3.80 -12.76
C GLY A 29 -0.62 -4.72 -13.98
N ALA A 30 -0.76 -6.03 -13.76
CA ALA A 30 -0.76 -7.03 -14.82
C ALA A 30 -1.97 -6.94 -15.77
N ASN A 31 -3.09 -6.39 -15.30
CA ASN A 31 -4.35 -6.21 -16.02
C ASN A 31 -4.83 -4.75 -16.01
N GLY A 32 -3.91 -3.80 -16.24
CA GLY A 32 -4.23 -2.38 -16.38
C GLY A 32 -4.04 -1.59 -15.10
N ALA A 33 -4.93 -0.61 -14.85
CA ALA A 33 -4.75 0.38 -13.79
C ALA A 33 -5.88 0.40 -12.75
N ASP A 34 -6.96 -0.38 -12.93
CA ASP A 34 -8.08 -0.39 -11.99
C ASP A 34 -7.65 -1.00 -10.64
N ILE A 35 -7.74 -0.20 -9.57
CA ILE A 35 -7.35 -0.60 -8.22
C ILE A 35 -8.18 -1.79 -7.68
N PHE A 36 -9.40 -1.98 -8.19
CA PHE A 36 -10.31 -3.04 -7.77
C PHE A 36 -10.23 -4.30 -8.66
N ASP A 37 -9.33 -4.32 -9.65
CA ASP A 37 -9.08 -5.53 -10.41
C ASP A 37 -8.03 -6.38 -9.68
N GLU A 38 -8.49 -7.49 -9.11
CA GLU A 38 -7.67 -8.45 -8.36
C GLU A 38 -6.48 -9.00 -9.16
N GLU A 39 -6.59 -9.07 -10.49
CA GLU A 39 -5.47 -9.54 -11.34
C GLU A 39 -4.28 -8.57 -11.31
N ASN A 40 -4.46 -7.33 -10.82
CA ASN A 40 -3.40 -6.36 -10.61
C ASN A 40 -2.65 -6.53 -9.28
N TRP A 41 -2.95 -7.54 -8.47
CA TRP A 41 -2.35 -7.71 -7.13
C TRP A 41 -1.65 -9.07 -6.97
N ASP A 42 -0.44 -9.06 -6.41
CA ASP A 42 0.20 -10.25 -5.86
C ASP A 42 -0.24 -10.41 -4.40
N LEU A 43 -1.04 -11.44 -4.16
CA LEU A 43 -1.57 -11.81 -2.86
C LEU A 43 -0.84 -13.03 -2.25
N SER A 44 0.20 -13.56 -2.91
CA SER A 44 0.81 -14.85 -2.55
C SER A 44 1.42 -14.90 -1.15
N ASN A 45 1.74 -13.74 -0.58
CA ASN A 45 2.27 -13.59 0.77
C ASN A 45 1.23 -13.07 1.77
N SER A 46 -0.03 -12.91 1.37
CA SER A 46 -1.10 -12.31 2.17
C SER A 46 -2.22 -13.33 2.45
N PRO A 47 -2.94 -13.21 3.58
CA PRO A 47 -4.21 -13.92 3.78
C PRO A 47 -5.38 -13.31 3.00
N VAL A 48 -5.19 -12.14 2.37
CA VAL A 48 -6.22 -11.46 1.57
C VAL A 48 -6.47 -12.25 0.28
N ASP A 49 -7.74 -12.52 0.00
CA ASP A 49 -8.19 -13.23 -1.20
C ASP A 49 -9.17 -12.43 -2.06
N ILE A 50 -9.68 -11.31 -1.52
CA ILE A 50 -10.64 -10.44 -2.20
C ILE A 50 -10.20 -8.97 -2.14
N ILE A 51 -10.19 -8.29 -3.29
CA ILE A 51 -9.96 -6.84 -3.41
C ILE A 51 -11.19 -6.22 -4.09
N ASP A 52 -12.15 -5.80 -3.28
CA ASP A 52 -13.42 -5.24 -3.75
C ASP A 52 -13.75 -3.90 -3.09
N PRO A 53 -14.59 -3.07 -3.72
CA PRO A 53 -15.05 -1.83 -3.13
C PRO A 53 -15.73 -2.04 -1.76
N ASN A 54 -15.30 -1.29 -0.74
CA ASN A 54 -15.76 -1.38 0.66
C ASN A 54 -15.49 -2.74 1.36
N ILE A 55 -14.67 -3.62 0.80
CA ILE A 55 -14.20 -4.85 1.47
C ILE A 55 -12.84 -4.58 2.12
N SER A 56 -12.71 -4.92 3.40
CA SER A 56 -11.52 -4.57 4.20
C SER A 56 -10.33 -5.43 3.77
N ILE A 57 -9.26 -4.78 3.37
CA ILE A 57 -7.95 -5.38 3.21
C ILE A 57 -7.28 -5.36 4.59
N ASP A 58 -7.13 -6.53 5.18
CA ASP A 58 -6.50 -6.71 6.49
C ASP A 58 -5.01 -7.09 6.31
N ASP A 59 -4.30 -6.29 5.50
CA ASP A 59 -2.87 -6.40 5.29
C ASP A 59 -2.24 -5.08 4.80
N ASP A 60 -0.90 -5.00 4.84
CA ASP A 60 -0.17 -3.87 4.26
C ASP A 60 -0.24 -3.89 2.73
N VAL A 61 -0.38 -2.71 2.13
CA VAL A 61 -0.54 -2.51 0.67
C VAL A 61 0.67 -1.80 0.11
N ILE A 62 1.31 -2.34 -0.93
CA ILE A 62 2.46 -1.74 -1.60
C ILE A 62 2.12 -1.43 -3.06
N ILE A 63 2.25 -0.16 -3.43
CA ILE A 63 2.17 0.33 -4.80
C ILE A 63 3.50 1.00 -5.12
N ALA A 64 4.25 0.45 -6.08
CA ALA A 64 5.58 0.94 -6.44
C ALA A 64 5.76 1.06 -7.96
N ASN A 65 6.38 2.14 -8.41
CA ASN A 65 6.68 2.44 -9.83
C ASN A 65 5.45 2.31 -10.75
N ALA A 66 4.29 2.79 -10.31
CA ALA A 66 3.01 2.54 -10.98
C ALA A 66 2.13 3.80 -11.13
N THR A 67 1.22 3.75 -12.11
CA THR A 67 0.03 4.61 -12.14
C THR A 67 -1.18 3.72 -11.88
N VAL A 68 -1.93 4.05 -10.82
CA VAL A 68 -3.12 3.33 -10.37
C VAL A 68 -4.33 4.26 -10.46
N GLU A 69 -5.47 3.71 -10.85
CA GLU A 69 -6.72 4.42 -11.05
C GLU A 69 -7.79 3.92 -10.07
N ILE A 70 -8.46 4.88 -9.42
CA ILE A 70 -9.71 4.63 -8.72
C ILE A 70 -10.85 5.06 -9.67
N PRO A 71 -11.61 4.12 -10.25
CA PRO A 71 -12.69 4.46 -11.17
C PRO A 71 -13.87 5.12 -10.44
N GLN A 72 -14.80 5.71 -11.19
CA GLN A 72 -16.12 6.10 -10.67
C GLN A 72 -17.04 4.88 -10.65
N LEU A 73 -17.44 4.46 -9.45
CA LEU A 73 -18.38 3.37 -9.23
C LEU A 73 -19.79 3.89 -8.93
N THR A 74 -20.75 2.96 -8.80
CA THR A 74 -22.10 3.35 -8.39
C THR A 74 -22.13 3.65 -6.89
N GLY A 75 -22.59 4.85 -6.54
CA GLY A 75 -22.54 5.34 -5.17
C GLY A 75 -21.15 5.87 -4.82
N GLN A 76 -20.87 6.00 -3.53
CA GLN A 76 -19.54 6.34 -3.03
C GLN A 76 -18.94 5.10 -2.36
N GLN A 77 -17.80 4.66 -2.87
CA GLN A 77 -17.12 3.43 -2.57
C GLN A 77 -15.67 3.71 -2.16
N ARG A 78 -15.06 2.80 -1.40
CA ARG A 78 -13.70 3.00 -0.91
C ARG A 78 -12.79 1.80 -1.20
N PHE A 79 -11.56 2.07 -1.60
CA PHE A 79 -10.45 1.14 -1.42
C PHE A 79 -10.17 1.08 0.08
N GLN A 80 -10.64 0.00 0.71
CA GLN A 80 -10.76 -0.08 2.15
C GLN A 80 -9.59 -0.85 2.75
N VAL A 81 -8.79 -0.18 3.58
CA VAL A 81 -7.69 -0.84 4.29
C VAL A 81 -7.95 -0.77 5.80
N GLY A 82 -7.74 -1.90 6.47
CA GLY A 82 -8.04 -2.09 7.88
C GLY A 82 -7.21 -1.20 8.82
N SER A 83 -7.70 -1.01 10.04
CA SER A 83 -7.00 -0.24 11.07
C SER A 83 -5.71 -0.96 11.48
N GLY A 84 -4.60 -0.22 11.50
CA GLY A 84 -3.28 -0.76 11.87
C GLY A 84 -2.42 -1.16 10.67
N PHE A 85 -2.97 -1.14 9.47
CA PHE A 85 -2.26 -1.39 8.22
C PHE A 85 -1.93 -0.10 7.48
N THR A 86 -0.96 -0.22 6.56
CA THR A 86 -0.37 0.89 5.83
C THR A 86 -0.55 0.67 4.33
N ILE A 87 -0.88 1.75 3.62
CA ILE A 87 -0.71 1.83 2.17
C ILE A 87 0.58 2.58 1.90
N THR A 88 1.55 1.93 1.27
CA THR A 88 2.79 2.55 0.80
C THR A 88 2.70 2.83 -0.69
N VAL A 89 2.86 4.10 -1.06
CA VAL A 89 2.86 4.59 -2.45
C VAL A 89 4.26 5.13 -2.74
N ASP A 90 5.03 4.42 -3.54
CA ASP A 90 6.46 4.67 -3.77
C ASP A 90 6.78 4.90 -5.25
N ASP A 91 7.32 6.06 -5.61
CA ASP A 91 7.52 6.50 -7.00
C ASP A 91 6.29 6.22 -7.89
N SER A 92 5.10 6.54 -7.38
CA SER A 92 3.82 6.14 -7.98
C SER A 92 2.75 7.22 -7.92
N GLU A 93 1.78 7.12 -8.82
CA GLU A 93 0.60 7.98 -8.89
C GLU A 93 -0.66 7.14 -8.62
N ILE A 94 -1.48 7.57 -7.66
CA ILE A 94 -2.88 7.13 -7.56
C ILE A 94 -3.76 8.29 -7.98
N ARG A 95 -4.60 8.08 -8.99
CA ARG A 95 -5.50 9.12 -9.54
C ARG A 95 -6.95 8.68 -9.58
N LEU A 96 -7.85 9.65 -9.52
CA LEU A 96 -9.28 9.45 -9.68
C LEU A 96 -9.63 9.56 -11.17
N THR A 97 -10.43 8.64 -11.70
CA THR A 97 -10.88 8.70 -13.10
C THR A 97 -12.39 8.82 -13.21
N GLY A 98 -12.88 9.30 -14.36
CA GLY A 98 -14.33 9.41 -14.61
C GLY A 98 -15.08 10.44 -13.76
N GLY A 99 -14.37 11.36 -13.08
CA GLY A 99 -14.97 12.30 -12.13
C GLY A 99 -15.32 11.67 -10.77
N SER A 100 -14.61 10.58 -10.43
CA SER A 100 -14.85 9.76 -9.24
C SER A 100 -14.97 10.57 -7.95
N ASN A 101 -15.98 10.22 -7.15
CA ASN A 101 -16.10 10.59 -5.73
C ASN A 101 -15.73 9.43 -4.79
N ASP A 102 -15.13 8.37 -5.33
CA ASP A 102 -14.56 7.24 -4.60
C ASP A 102 -13.15 7.57 -4.11
N GLY A 103 -12.63 6.77 -3.19
CA GLY A 103 -11.30 7.06 -2.64
C GLY A 103 -10.76 5.98 -1.71
N ILE A 104 -9.77 6.36 -0.91
CA ILE A 104 -9.13 5.48 0.07
C ILE A 104 -9.76 5.76 1.44
N GLY A 105 -10.06 4.70 2.21
CA GLY A 105 -10.67 4.86 3.52
C GLY A 105 -10.47 3.67 4.45
N GLY A 106 -10.75 3.90 5.73
CA GLY A 106 -10.85 2.82 6.71
C GLY A 106 -12.17 2.07 6.64
N ALA A 107 -12.22 0.94 7.33
CA ALA A 107 -13.42 0.13 7.52
C ALA A 107 -14.61 0.96 8.02
N ASN A 108 -15.83 0.45 7.77
CA ASN A 108 -17.04 1.04 8.32
C ASN A 108 -16.92 1.18 9.85
N GLY A 109 -17.12 2.41 10.34
CA GLY A 109 -16.96 2.74 11.76
C GLY A 109 -15.59 3.28 12.15
N SER A 110 -14.60 3.35 11.24
CA SER A 110 -13.31 4.02 11.50
C SER A 110 -13.51 5.50 11.82
N LYS A 111 -13.38 5.88 13.11
CA LYS A 111 -13.66 7.24 13.58
C LYS A 111 -12.88 7.53 14.85
N LEU A 112 -11.73 8.19 14.76
CA LEU A 112 -11.02 8.62 15.96
C LEU A 112 -11.74 9.80 16.66
N PRO A 113 -11.74 9.86 18.01
CA PRO A 113 -11.25 8.83 18.94
C PRO A 113 -12.28 7.74 19.27
N ALA A 114 -13.48 7.79 18.68
CA ALA A 114 -14.64 6.97 19.03
C ALA A 114 -14.69 5.57 18.36
N GLY A 115 -13.61 5.12 17.73
CA GLY A 115 -13.55 3.92 16.91
C GLY A 115 -12.15 3.68 16.34
N PRO A 116 -11.96 2.66 15.50
CA PRO A 116 -10.68 2.35 14.88
C PRO A 116 -10.13 3.51 14.03
N ALA A 117 -8.82 3.56 13.86
CA ALA A 117 -8.22 4.49 12.91
C ALA A 117 -8.56 4.08 11.47
N GLY A 118 -8.36 5.01 10.52
CA GLY A 118 -8.20 4.63 9.11
C GLY A 118 -6.80 4.10 8.83
N PRO A 119 -6.51 3.70 7.59
CA PRO A 119 -5.19 3.28 7.19
C PRO A 119 -4.19 4.45 7.25
N ILE A 120 -2.91 4.12 7.40
CA ILE A 120 -1.82 5.08 7.23
C ILE A 120 -1.43 5.11 5.76
N LEU A 121 -1.38 6.29 5.15
CA LEU A 121 -0.91 6.46 3.78
C LEU A 121 0.52 7.01 3.77
N ASN A 122 1.48 6.16 3.40
CA ASN A 122 2.89 6.49 3.27
C ASN A 122 3.22 6.86 1.81
N ILE A 123 3.38 8.16 1.52
CA ILE A 123 3.69 8.68 0.19
C ILE A 123 5.18 9.02 0.12
N LYS A 124 5.93 8.38 -0.79
CA LYS A 124 7.41 8.43 -0.84
C LYS A 124 7.92 8.76 -2.25
N ASN A 125 9.18 9.15 -2.36
CA ASN A 125 9.94 9.26 -3.62
C ASN A 125 9.23 9.99 -4.78
N GLY A 126 8.53 11.09 -4.48
CA GLY A 126 7.85 11.90 -5.51
C GLY A 126 6.45 11.41 -5.86
N SER A 127 5.94 10.38 -5.19
CA SER A 127 4.57 9.89 -5.35
C SER A 127 3.51 10.96 -5.12
N SER A 128 2.37 10.78 -5.76
CA SER A 128 1.15 11.58 -5.57
C SER A 128 -0.08 10.70 -5.41
N VAL A 129 -1.03 11.16 -4.60
CA VAL A 129 -2.33 10.49 -4.41
C VAL A 129 -3.42 11.54 -4.49
N GLU A 130 -4.35 11.38 -5.43
CA GLU A 130 -5.60 12.12 -5.46
C GLU A 130 -6.57 11.52 -4.43
N VAL A 131 -7.01 12.33 -3.47
CA VAL A 131 -7.83 11.87 -2.34
C VAL A 131 -9.25 12.42 -2.45
N TYR A 132 -10.24 11.53 -2.34
CA TYR A 132 -11.60 11.89 -1.95
C TYR A 132 -11.87 11.29 -0.57
N PHE A 133 -12.24 12.13 0.40
CA PHE A 133 -12.51 11.69 1.76
C PHE A 133 -13.98 11.28 1.91
N ILE A 134 -14.21 10.01 2.17
CA ILE A 134 -15.54 9.45 2.37
C ILE A 134 -15.95 9.69 3.82
N VAL A 135 -16.98 10.52 4.02
CA VAL A 135 -17.57 10.75 5.34
C VAL A 135 -18.29 9.47 5.75
N ASN A 136 -17.94 8.95 6.93
CA ASN A 136 -18.51 7.73 7.54
C ASN A 136 -19.99 7.90 7.95
N GLY A 137 -20.85 8.22 6.98
CA GLY A 137 -22.28 8.37 7.14
C GLY A 137 -23.01 7.71 5.98
N VAL A 138 -23.34 6.44 6.14
CA VAL A 138 -24.61 5.91 5.62
C VAL A 138 -25.75 6.59 6.36
#